data_AF-A0A6A8PYS1-F1
#
_entry.id   AF-A0A6A8PYS1-F1
#
_cell.length_a   1.000
_cell.length_b   1.000
_cell.length_c   1.000
_cell.angle_alpha   90.00
_cell.angle_beta   90.00
_cell.angle_gamma   90.00
#
_symmetry.space_group_name_H-M   'P 1'
#
loop_
_entity.id
_entity.type
_entity.pdbx_description
1 polymer ?
#
loop_
_entity_poly.entity_id
_entity_poly.type
_entity_poly.pdbx_seq_one_letter_code
_entity_poly.pdbx_strand_id
1 'polypeptide(L)'
;IASKDSSILLNKFLYYFLISNSQKFYVESSTYPKFENKIFDNFLIPIPPLKIQNQIVNILDKFTELTTELTTELTTELTYRDKQYNYYRNKLLDFDNNKNLIAKIMNKTTSDSLNNLVNYWEILDLFDIIIPPKKIPINETMNKGKYIVINQGDDKKMYTNDENAVLPANEYILFGDHTRKIKFINHTFAQGGDGLKILLNKDKTKNNVSSKFLFYSLDNINIPSLGYKRHWSSITNIKIPIPHISIQNKIVEILDKLQAYTKDIQSGLPLEIDQRKKQYEYYRDKLLDFKDLAGGIK
;
A
#
# COMPACT_ATOMS: atom_id res chain seq x y z
N ILE A 1 3.72 -35.24 -8.47
CA ILE A 1 4.10 -36.50 -7.78
C ILE A 1 2.83 -37.13 -7.27
N ALA A 2 2.68 -38.46 -7.44
CA ALA A 2 1.52 -39.20 -6.99
C ALA A 2 1.97 -40.50 -6.33
N SER A 3 1.17 -41.00 -5.39
CA SER A 3 1.32 -42.31 -4.80
C SER A 3 1.21 -43.39 -5.88
N LYS A 4 2.09 -44.39 -5.80
CA LYS A 4 2.00 -45.60 -6.64
C LYS A 4 0.81 -46.47 -6.25
N ASP A 5 0.39 -46.42 -4.99
CA ASP A 5 -0.74 -47.18 -4.45
C ASP A 5 -1.58 -46.32 -3.50
N SER A 6 -2.79 -45.96 -3.94
CA SER A 6 -3.72 -45.13 -3.17
C SER A 6 -4.42 -45.90 -2.04
N SER A 7 -4.31 -47.23 -2.01
CA SER A 7 -4.76 -48.05 -0.87
C SER A 7 -3.79 -48.01 0.31
N ILE A 8 -2.59 -47.44 0.12
CA ILE A 8 -1.55 -47.30 1.14
C ILE A 8 -1.34 -45.83 1.50
N LEU A 9 -1.25 -44.97 0.49
CA LEU A 9 -0.91 -43.55 0.65
C LEU A 9 -1.84 -42.66 -0.18
N LEU A 10 -2.59 -41.80 0.49
CA LEU A 10 -3.49 -40.84 -0.16
C LEU A 10 -2.69 -39.73 -0.83
N ASN A 11 -3.01 -39.42 -2.09
CA ASN A 11 -2.38 -38.34 -2.84
C ASN A 11 -2.51 -36.97 -2.16
N LYS A 12 -3.66 -36.67 -1.54
CA LYS A 12 -3.86 -35.43 -0.79
C LYS A 12 -2.99 -35.35 0.47
N PHE A 13 -2.84 -36.46 1.20
CA PHE A 13 -1.93 -36.51 2.35
C PHE A 13 -0.49 -36.27 1.90
N LEU A 14 -0.07 -36.97 0.84
CA LEU A 14 1.25 -36.79 0.23
C LEU A 14 1.48 -35.33 -0.21
N TYR A 15 0.49 -34.71 -0.84
CA TYR A 15 0.53 -33.30 -1.22
C TYR A 15 0.77 -32.38 -0.02
N TYR A 16 -0.05 -32.48 1.03
CA TYR A 16 0.12 -31.65 2.22
C TYR A 16 1.46 -31.89 2.93
N PHE A 17 1.90 -33.15 3.01
CA PHE A 17 3.18 -33.51 3.61
C PHE A 17 4.36 -32.91 2.85
N LEU A 18 4.37 -32.98 1.51
CA LEU A 18 5.43 -32.39 0.70
C LEU A 18 5.46 -30.86 0.79
N ILE A 19 4.28 -30.21 0.82
CA ILE A 19 4.19 -28.75 0.99
C ILE A 19 4.77 -28.32 2.34
N SER A 20 4.38 -28.98 3.43
CA SER A 20 4.88 -28.70 4.78
C SER A 20 6.41 -28.88 4.90
N ASN A 21 7.00 -29.79 4.11
CA ASN A 21 8.43 -30.06 4.12
C ASN A 21 9.21 -29.38 2.98
N SER A 22 8.55 -28.55 2.17
CA SER A 22 9.11 -28.00 0.92
C SER A 22 10.46 -27.30 1.10
N GLN A 23 10.63 -26.53 2.18
CA GLN A 23 11.89 -25.83 2.47
C GLN A 23 13.09 -26.78 2.65
N LYS A 24 12.88 -28.01 3.13
CA LYS A 24 13.95 -29.00 3.34
C LYS A 24 14.56 -29.48 2.03
N PHE A 25 13.87 -29.29 0.90
CA PHE A 25 14.35 -29.71 -0.42
C PHE A 25 15.27 -28.67 -1.07
N TYR A 26 15.46 -27.50 -0.44
CA TYR A 26 16.31 -26.44 -0.95
C TYR A 26 17.55 -26.28 -0.08
N VAL A 27 18.70 -26.08 -0.72
CA VAL A 27 19.97 -25.75 -0.08
C VAL A 27 20.38 -24.32 -0.40
N GLU A 28 21.03 -23.65 0.53
CA GLU A 28 21.54 -22.29 0.32
C GLU A 28 22.62 -22.29 -0.78
N SER A 29 22.60 -21.25 -1.62
CA SER A 29 23.65 -20.98 -2.61
C SER A 29 23.98 -19.49 -2.64
N SER A 30 25.05 -19.11 -3.32
CA SER A 30 25.54 -17.72 -3.38
C SER A 30 24.55 -16.72 -4.00
N THR A 31 23.52 -17.17 -4.71
CA THR A 31 22.60 -16.29 -5.43
C THR A 31 21.13 -16.53 -5.05
N TYR A 32 20.68 -17.79 -5.01
CA TYR A 32 19.32 -18.17 -4.61
C TYR A 32 19.27 -19.63 -4.13
N PRO A 33 18.33 -20.02 -3.26
CA PRO A 33 18.19 -21.41 -2.83
C PRO A 33 18.01 -22.37 -4.01
N LYS A 34 18.76 -23.48 -4.04
CA LYS A 34 18.72 -24.46 -5.12
C LYS A 34 18.00 -25.72 -4.65
N PHE A 35 17.07 -26.22 -5.46
CA PHE A 35 16.42 -27.50 -5.23
C PHE A 35 17.43 -28.65 -5.37
N GLU A 36 17.49 -29.54 -4.39
CA GLU A 36 18.44 -30.66 -4.36
C GLU A 36 17.71 -31.99 -4.54
N ASN A 37 17.80 -32.55 -5.76
CA ASN A 37 17.15 -33.81 -6.11
C ASN A 37 17.55 -34.95 -5.17
N LYS A 38 18.82 -35.01 -4.74
CA LYS A 38 19.28 -36.08 -3.84
C LYS A 38 18.58 -36.03 -2.47
N ILE A 39 18.27 -34.83 -1.95
CA ILE A 39 17.53 -34.70 -0.70
C ILE A 39 16.09 -35.15 -0.92
N PHE A 40 15.49 -34.71 -2.02
CA PHE A 40 14.12 -35.06 -2.37
C PHE A 40 13.92 -36.57 -2.56
N ASP A 41 14.78 -37.22 -3.33
CA ASP A 41 14.70 -38.65 -3.67
C ASP A 41 14.88 -39.55 -2.44
N ASN A 42 15.67 -39.11 -1.45
CA ASN A 42 15.92 -39.85 -0.21
C ASN A 42 15.02 -39.40 0.96
N PHE A 43 14.05 -38.52 0.71
CA PHE A 43 13.20 -37.98 1.77
C PHE A 43 12.20 -39.03 2.27
N LEU A 44 12.23 -39.33 3.56
CA LEU A 44 11.34 -40.31 4.17
C LEU A 44 9.94 -39.71 4.37
N ILE A 45 8.93 -40.46 3.94
CA ILE A 45 7.52 -40.09 4.05
C ILE A 45 6.87 -41.01 5.08
N PRO A 46 6.29 -40.49 6.18
CA PRO A 46 5.53 -41.28 7.12
C PRO A 46 4.23 -41.75 6.46
N ILE A 47 3.91 -43.02 6.59
CA ILE A 47 2.68 -43.63 6.04
C ILE A 47 1.82 -44.10 7.21
N PRO A 48 1.10 -43.19 7.92
CA PRO A 48 0.18 -43.58 8.96
C PRO A 48 -1.01 -44.36 8.37
N PRO A 49 -1.82 -45.07 9.18
CA PRO A 49 -2.99 -45.79 8.67
C PRO A 49 -3.92 -44.88 7.86
N LEU A 50 -4.56 -45.42 6.82
CA LEU A 50 -5.45 -44.65 5.93
C LEU A 50 -6.52 -43.84 6.68
N LYS A 51 -7.04 -44.36 7.80
CA LYS A 51 -8.02 -43.63 8.63
C LYS A 51 -7.45 -42.33 9.18
N ILE A 52 -6.20 -42.34 9.64
CA ILE A 52 -5.49 -41.16 10.14
C ILE A 52 -5.15 -40.21 8.99
N GLN A 53 -4.66 -40.73 7.86
CA GLN A 53 -4.43 -39.90 6.66
C GLN A 53 -5.70 -39.15 6.23
N ASN A 54 -6.84 -39.84 6.17
CA ASN A 54 -8.13 -39.23 5.83
C ASN A 54 -8.55 -38.16 6.85
N GLN A 55 -8.35 -38.38 8.15
CA GLN A 55 -8.66 -37.38 9.18
C GLN A 55 -7.80 -36.13 9.03
N ILE A 56 -6.49 -36.29 8.81
CA ILE A 56 -5.57 -35.19 8.56
C ILE A 56 -6.00 -34.43 7.30
N VAL A 57 -6.22 -35.13 6.19
CA VAL A 57 -6.67 -34.52 4.92
C VAL A 57 -7.98 -33.76 5.12
N ASN A 58 -8.97 -34.31 5.81
CA ASN A 58 -10.23 -33.62 6.05
C ASN A 58 -10.08 -32.32 6.87
N ILE A 59 -9.19 -32.32 7.88
CA ILE A 59 -8.92 -31.11 8.66
C ILE A 59 -8.21 -30.07 7.79
N LEU A 60 -7.17 -30.49 7.06
CA LEU A 60 -6.37 -29.60 6.21
C LEU A 60 -7.18 -29.04 5.03
N ASP A 61 -8.06 -29.84 4.42
CA ASP A 61 -8.97 -29.39 3.36
C ASP A 61 -9.92 -28.31 3.90
N LYS A 62 -10.58 -28.56 5.04
CA LYS A 62 -11.46 -27.56 5.67
C LYS A 62 -10.74 -26.27 6.02
N PHE A 63 -9.53 -26.36 6.57
CA PHE A 63 -8.73 -25.19 6.91
C PHE A 63 -8.28 -24.43 5.66
N THR A 64 -7.91 -25.15 4.60
CA THR A 64 -7.50 -24.55 3.33
C THR A 64 -8.67 -23.82 2.67
N GLU A 65 -9.86 -24.42 2.67
CA GLU A 65 -11.10 -23.81 2.19
C GLU A 65 -11.41 -22.51 2.94
N LEU A 66 -11.52 -22.57 4.27
CA LEU A 66 -11.80 -21.40 5.12
C LEU A 66 -10.76 -20.28 4.96
N THR A 67 -9.48 -20.65 4.88
CA THR A 67 -8.39 -19.66 4.71
C THR A 67 -8.46 -19.00 3.33
N THR A 68 -8.80 -19.76 2.29
CA THR A 68 -8.91 -19.26 0.91
C THR A 68 -10.11 -18.35 0.75
N GLU A 69 -11.27 -18.75 1.28
CA GLU A 69 -12.50 -17.96 1.28
C GLU A 69 -12.28 -16.62 2.00
N LEU A 70 -11.81 -16.66 3.25
CA LEU A 70 -11.56 -15.45 4.04
C LEU A 70 -10.50 -14.54 3.39
N THR A 71 -9.42 -15.10 2.85
CA THR A 71 -8.40 -14.29 2.14
C THR A 71 -9.00 -13.62 0.91
N THR A 72 -9.87 -14.31 0.18
CA THR A 72 -10.58 -13.76 -0.99
C THR A 72 -11.51 -12.63 -0.58
N GLU A 73 -12.30 -12.81 0.49
CA GLU A 73 -13.21 -11.78 1.00
C GLU A 73 -12.43 -10.53 1.46
N LEU A 74 -11.37 -10.70 2.25
CA LEU A 74 -10.59 -9.58 2.78
C LEU A 74 -9.85 -8.81 1.67
N THR A 75 -9.28 -9.50 0.68
CA THR A 75 -8.64 -8.84 -0.47
C THR A 75 -9.64 -8.12 -1.36
N THR A 76 -10.85 -8.67 -1.49
CA THR A 76 -11.96 -8.05 -2.19
C THR A 76 -12.42 -6.77 -1.48
N GLU A 77 -12.57 -6.82 -0.14
CA GLU A 77 -12.92 -5.65 0.68
C GLU A 77 -11.87 -4.54 0.56
N LEU A 78 -10.57 -4.87 0.62
CA LEU A 78 -9.49 -3.92 0.37
C LEU A 78 -9.66 -3.20 -0.99
N THR A 79 -9.91 -3.99 -2.04
CA THR A 79 -10.10 -3.45 -3.39
C THR A 79 -11.33 -2.55 -3.48
N TYR A 80 -12.43 -2.91 -2.82
CA TYR A 80 -13.64 -2.09 -2.79
C TYR A 80 -13.45 -0.79 -2.03
N ARG A 81 -12.71 -0.79 -0.92
CA ARG A 81 -12.41 0.45 -0.16
C ARG A 81 -11.53 1.41 -0.94
N ASP A 82 -10.56 0.90 -1.68
CA ASP A 82 -9.73 1.72 -2.57
C ASP A 82 -10.57 2.33 -3.69
N LYS A 83 -11.43 1.54 -4.33
CA LYS A 83 -12.37 2.04 -5.35
C LYS A 83 -13.32 3.08 -4.78
N GLN A 84 -13.85 2.84 -3.58
CA GLN A 84 -14.78 3.74 -2.90
C GLN A 84 -14.11 5.08 -2.57
N TYR A 85 -12.91 5.05 -1.99
CA TYR A 85 -12.14 6.27 -1.71
C TYR A 85 -11.89 7.08 -2.98
N ASN A 86 -11.40 6.44 -4.04
CA ASN A 86 -11.15 7.10 -5.33
C ASN A 86 -12.44 7.68 -5.93
N TYR A 87 -13.56 6.94 -5.88
CA TYR A 87 -14.85 7.41 -6.38
C TYR A 87 -15.30 8.70 -5.67
N TYR A 88 -15.29 8.72 -4.33
CA TYR A 88 -15.73 9.90 -3.59
C TYR A 88 -14.74 11.05 -3.71
N ARG A 89 -13.43 10.81 -3.73
CA ARG A 89 -12.41 11.84 -3.96
C ARG A 89 -12.65 12.54 -5.30
N ASN A 90 -12.75 11.76 -6.39
CA ASN A 90 -12.99 12.29 -7.73
C ASN A 90 -14.29 13.11 -7.76
N LYS A 91 -15.36 12.61 -7.13
CA LYS A 91 -16.67 13.28 -7.11
C LYS A 91 -16.67 14.60 -6.33
N LEU A 92 -15.91 14.68 -5.23
CA LEU A 92 -15.80 15.88 -4.40
C LEU A 92 -14.92 16.96 -5.02
N LEU A 93 -13.99 16.58 -5.90
CA LEU A 93 -13.03 17.49 -6.54
C LEU A 93 -13.40 17.83 -7.99
N ASP A 94 -14.43 17.20 -8.56
CA ASP A 94 -15.00 17.53 -9.86
C ASP A 94 -16.18 18.50 -9.69
N PHE A 95 -15.84 19.79 -9.57
CA PHE A 95 -16.80 20.87 -9.38
C PHE A 95 -17.67 21.14 -10.61
N ASP A 96 -17.18 20.81 -11.80
CA ASP A 96 -17.91 21.06 -13.05
C ASP A 96 -19.10 20.11 -13.18
N ASN A 97 -18.89 18.82 -12.89
CA ASN A 97 -19.94 17.80 -13.05
C ASN A 97 -20.75 17.53 -11.77
N ASN A 98 -20.28 17.96 -10.58
CA ASN A 98 -20.93 17.64 -9.31
C ASN A 98 -21.48 18.85 -8.54
N LYS A 99 -21.83 19.95 -9.24
CA LYS A 99 -22.37 21.19 -8.62
C LYS A 99 -23.46 20.95 -7.57
N ASN A 100 -24.41 20.06 -7.84
CA ASN A 100 -25.49 19.73 -6.89
C ASN A 100 -24.99 19.06 -5.60
N LEU A 101 -23.98 18.20 -5.68
CA LEU A 101 -23.37 17.59 -4.49
C LEU A 101 -22.64 18.65 -3.67
N ILE A 102 -21.87 19.50 -4.34
CA ILE A 102 -21.14 20.60 -3.67
C ILE A 102 -22.14 21.58 -3.04
N ALA A 103 -23.26 21.90 -3.69
CA ALA A 103 -24.34 22.72 -3.13
C ALA A 103 -24.91 22.14 -1.83
N LYS A 104 -25.16 20.82 -1.82
CA LYS A 104 -25.66 20.10 -0.64
C LYS A 104 -24.65 20.13 0.52
N ILE A 105 -23.37 19.89 0.23
CA ILE A 105 -22.29 19.96 1.23
C ILE A 105 -22.22 21.36 1.86
N MET A 106 -22.55 22.39 1.07
CA MET A 106 -22.59 23.77 1.52
C MET A 106 -23.87 24.19 2.26
N ASN A 107 -24.88 23.32 2.39
CA ASN A 107 -26.21 23.69 2.87
C ASN A 107 -26.83 24.89 2.12
N LYS A 108 -26.53 25.05 0.83
CA LYS A 108 -27.08 26.12 -0.02
C LYS A 108 -28.17 25.58 -0.93
N THR A 109 -29.26 26.32 -1.06
CA THR A 109 -30.50 25.91 -1.74
C THR A 109 -30.46 26.02 -3.26
N THR A 110 -29.49 26.71 -3.88
CA THR A 110 -29.46 26.92 -5.33
C THR A 110 -28.07 26.86 -5.98
N SER A 111 -28.01 26.15 -7.12
CA SER A 111 -26.84 25.98 -8.00
C SER A 111 -26.32 27.28 -8.59
N ASP A 112 -27.17 28.30 -8.79
CA ASP A 112 -26.78 29.56 -9.43
C ASP A 112 -25.81 30.40 -8.57
N SER A 113 -25.77 30.16 -7.26
CA SER A 113 -24.81 30.79 -6.35
C SER A 113 -23.39 30.20 -6.43
N LEU A 114 -23.19 29.04 -7.06
CA LEU A 114 -21.90 28.34 -7.11
C LEU A 114 -20.92 28.91 -8.13
N ASN A 115 -21.40 29.43 -9.25
CA ASN A 115 -20.52 29.93 -10.32
C ASN A 115 -19.68 31.14 -9.87
N ASN A 116 -20.13 31.88 -8.83
CA ASN A 116 -19.37 32.98 -8.21
C ASN A 116 -18.51 32.53 -7.01
N LEU A 117 -18.50 31.24 -6.65
CA LEU A 117 -17.83 30.72 -5.45
C LEU A 117 -16.59 29.87 -5.76
N VAL A 118 -16.31 29.60 -7.03
CA VAL A 118 -15.20 28.76 -7.47
C VAL A 118 -14.37 29.51 -8.50
N ASN A 119 -13.12 29.80 -8.16
CA ASN A 119 -12.15 30.37 -9.09
C ASN A 119 -11.28 29.24 -9.65
N TYR A 120 -10.76 29.41 -10.86
CA TYR A 120 -9.89 28.41 -11.50
C TYR A 120 -8.49 28.99 -11.64
N TRP A 121 -7.54 28.41 -10.93
CA TRP A 121 -6.16 28.91 -10.88
C TRP A 121 -5.22 27.87 -11.49
N GLU A 122 -4.21 28.33 -12.21
CA GLU A 122 -3.14 27.45 -12.71
C GLU A 122 -2.31 26.93 -11.55
N ILE A 123 -1.87 25.68 -11.64
CA ILE A 123 -1.05 25.04 -10.60
C ILE A 123 0.21 25.85 -10.30
N LEU A 124 0.86 26.41 -11.31
CA LEU A 124 2.08 27.21 -11.13
C LEU A 124 1.85 28.45 -10.25
N ASP A 125 0.66 29.02 -10.29
CA ASP A 125 0.32 30.22 -9.53
C ASP A 125 0.09 29.93 -8.05
N LEU A 126 -0.18 28.68 -7.69
CA LEU A 126 -0.54 28.25 -6.34
C LEU A 126 0.66 27.86 -5.46
N PHE A 127 1.83 27.57 -6.05
CA PHE A 127 2.96 26.99 -5.32
C PHE A 127 4.29 27.71 -5.50
N ASP A 128 4.97 27.98 -4.39
CA ASP A 128 6.41 28.23 -4.39
C ASP A 128 7.14 26.89 -4.46
N ILE A 129 8.16 26.82 -5.32
CA ILE A 129 9.02 25.64 -5.44
C ILE A 129 10.20 25.81 -4.50
N ILE A 130 10.28 24.93 -3.51
CA ILE A 130 11.33 24.94 -2.50
C ILE A 130 12.51 24.08 -2.96
N ILE A 131 13.71 24.65 -2.86
CA ILE A 131 14.96 23.94 -3.11
C ILE A 131 15.45 23.39 -1.77
N PRO A 132 15.70 22.07 -1.64
CA PRO A 132 16.26 21.53 -0.41
C PRO A 132 17.68 22.08 -0.18
N PRO A 133 18.12 22.24 1.07
CA PRO A 133 19.47 22.72 1.36
C PRO A 133 20.54 21.73 0.89
N LYS A 134 20.28 20.42 1.05
CA LYS A 134 21.12 19.33 0.56
C LYS A 134 20.25 18.11 0.26
N LYS A 135 20.61 17.37 -0.78
CA LYS A 135 19.99 16.08 -1.14
C LYS A 135 20.82 14.95 -0.55
N ILE A 136 20.16 13.94 0.01
CA ILE A 136 20.83 12.75 0.57
C ILE A 136 20.86 11.63 -0.49
N PRO A 137 22.04 11.17 -0.93
CA PRO A 137 22.18 9.97 -1.77
C PRO A 137 21.65 8.72 -1.08
N ILE A 138 21.06 7.79 -1.83
CA ILE A 138 20.43 6.58 -1.27
C ILE A 138 21.44 5.73 -0.47
N ASN A 139 22.68 5.63 -0.95
CA ASN A 139 23.78 4.90 -0.29
C ASN A 139 24.26 5.58 1.01
N GLU A 140 23.90 6.83 1.27
CA GLU A 140 24.20 7.55 2.52
C GLU A 140 23.03 7.50 3.51
N THR A 141 21.89 6.91 3.13
CA THR A 141 20.75 6.74 4.03
C THR A 141 20.96 5.58 5.01
N MET A 142 20.26 5.63 6.14
CA MET A 142 20.29 4.61 7.18
C MET A 142 18.89 4.07 7.49
N ASN A 143 18.80 2.88 8.09
CA ASN A 143 17.53 2.23 8.46
C ASN A 143 16.87 2.84 9.70
N LYS A 144 17.61 3.61 10.50
CA LYS A 144 17.12 4.37 11.67
C LYS A 144 17.99 5.62 11.84
N GLY A 145 17.37 6.76 12.11
CA GLY A 145 18.07 8.04 12.32
C GLY A 145 17.12 9.13 12.79
N LYS A 146 17.63 10.34 12.97
CA LYS A 146 16.90 11.48 13.55
C LYS A 146 15.85 12.06 12.59
N TYR A 147 16.18 12.15 11.30
CA TYR A 147 15.31 12.76 10.29
C TYR A 147 14.94 11.75 9.21
N ILE A 148 13.69 11.77 8.78
CA ILE A 148 13.22 10.95 7.66
C ILE A 148 13.71 11.54 6.33
N VAL A 149 14.17 10.65 5.45
CA VAL A 149 14.57 10.97 4.07
C VAL A 149 13.44 10.57 3.14
N ILE A 150 12.96 11.51 2.32
CA ILE A 150 11.83 11.29 1.41
C ILE A 150 12.30 11.32 -0.04
N ASN A 151 11.94 10.29 -0.78
CA ASN A 151 12.18 10.16 -2.22
C ASN A 151 10.89 10.33 -3.03
N GLN A 152 11.04 10.53 -4.34
CA GLN A 152 9.93 10.64 -5.29
C GLN A 152 9.02 9.40 -5.39
N GLY A 153 9.51 8.21 -5.06
CA GLY A 153 8.81 6.95 -5.32
C GLY A 153 8.38 6.22 -4.07
N ASP A 154 9.22 5.29 -3.63
CA ASP A 154 8.89 4.36 -2.56
C ASP A 154 8.66 5.04 -1.23
N ASP A 155 7.76 4.44 -0.45
CA ASP A 155 7.49 4.79 0.95
C ASP A 155 8.40 4.01 1.90
N LYS A 156 9.53 3.50 1.38
CA LYS A 156 10.58 2.90 2.19
C LYS A 156 11.08 3.94 3.18
N LYS A 157 10.99 3.62 4.47
CA LYS A 157 11.49 4.49 5.53
C LYS A 157 13.02 4.48 5.51
N MET A 158 13.60 5.63 5.17
CA MET A 158 15.03 5.90 5.17
C MET A 158 15.28 7.11 6.06
N TYR A 159 16.47 7.19 6.63
CA TYR A 159 16.80 8.23 7.61
C TYR A 159 18.17 8.85 7.35
N THR A 160 18.39 10.02 7.94
CA THR A 160 19.69 10.71 8.03
C THR A 160 19.82 11.39 9.39
N ASN A 161 21.06 11.66 9.80
CA ASN A 161 21.38 12.50 10.95
C ASN A 161 21.98 13.85 10.54
N ASP A 162 22.08 14.14 9.24
CA ASP A 162 22.63 15.39 8.72
C ASP A 162 21.62 16.54 8.88
N GLU A 163 21.82 17.36 9.91
CA GLU A 163 20.99 18.53 10.22
C GLU A 163 21.04 19.61 9.13
N ASN A 164 22.10 19.64 8.32
CA ASN A 164 22.23 20.65 7.26
C ASN A 164 21.40 20.29 6.00
N ALA A 165 20.85 19.07 5.94
CA ALA A 165 20.06 18.59 4.82
C ALA A 165 18.54 18.72 5.03
N VAL A 166 18.10 19.15 6.21
CA VAL A 166 16.69 19.10 6.59
C VAL A 166 15.93 20.37 6.22
N LEU A 167 14.70 20.18 5.80
CA LEU A 167 13.67 21.21 5.75
C LEU A 167 12.88 21.18 7.07
N PRO A 168 12.58 22.34 7.68
CA PRO A 168 11.83 22.41 8.92
C PRO A 168 10.39 21.89 8.74
N ALA A 169 9.67 21.66 9.84
CA ALA A 169 8.27 21.27 9.76
C ALA A 169 7.42 22.39 9.13
N ASN A 170 6.73 22.06 8.05
CA ASN A 170 5.76 22.91 7.36
C ASN A 170 4.84 22.01 6.52
N GLU A 171 3.76 22.54 5.96
CA GLU A 171 2.85 21.78 5.07
C GLU A 171 3.36 21.80 3.64
N TYR A 172 4.24 20.84 3.32
CA TYR A 172 4.75 20.65 1.98
C TYR A 172 3.92 19.63 1.22
N ILE A 173 3.78 19.87 -0.08
CA ILE A 173 3.29 18.88 -1.03
C ILE A 173 4.47 18.44 -1.88
N LEU A 174 4.72 17.14 -1.92
CA LEU A 174 5.83 16.57 -2.66
C LEU A 174 5.29 15.93 -3.92
N PHE A 175 5.82 16.35 -5.08
CA PHE A 175 5.49 15.79 -6.38
C PHE A 175 6.68 14.99 -6.90
N GLY A 176 6.50 13.69 -7.07
CA GLY A 176 7.48 12.81 -7.69
C GLY A 176 7.50 13.03 -9.21
N ASP A 177 8.54 13.69 -9.70
CA ASP A 177 8.63 14.19 -11.08
C ASP A 177 8.65 13.06 -12.12
N HIS A 178 9.23 11.90 -11.77
CA HIS A 178 9.18 10.71 -12.63
C HIS A 178 8.05 9.74 -12.28
N THR A 179 7.66 9.67 -11.00
CA THR A 179 6.73 8.65 -10.47
C THR A 179 5.28 9.12 -10.46
N ARG A 180 5.04 10.43 -10.56
CA ARG A 180 3.75 11.13 -10.42
C ARG A 180 3.07 10.95 -9.06
N LYS A 181 3.77 10.38 -8.07
CA LYS A 181 3.24 10.22 -6.72
C LYS A 181 3.19 11.57 -6.00
N ILE A 182 2.10 11.80 -5.28
CA ILE A 182 1.89 13.00 -4.46
C ILE A 182 1.97 12.61 -2.98
N LYS A 183 2.69 13.37 -2.17
CA LYS A 183 2.78 13.17 -0.73
C LYS A 183 2.53 14.48 0.01
N PHE A 184 1.80 14.44 1.11
CA PHE A 184 1.66 15.57 2.02
C PHE A 184 2.54 15.36 3.24
N ILE A 185 3.39 16.33 3.55
CA ILE A 185 4.34 16.26 4.67
C ILE A 185 4.15 17.48 5.56
N ASN A 186 4.01 17.25 6.86
CA ASN A 186 3.84 18.29 7.89
C ASN A 186 4.89 18.22 9.02
N HIS A 187 5.98 17.47 8.80
CA HIS A 187 7.07 17.30 9.75
C HIS A 187 8.42 17.59 9.09
N THR A 188 9.46 17.80 9.87
CA THR A 188 10.84 17.95 9.38
C THR A 188 11.27 16.72 8.55
N PHE A 189 11.95 16.95 7.43
CA PHE A 189 12.44 15.87 6.56
C PHE A 189 13.64 16.34 5.73
N ALA A 190 14.40 15.40 5.18
CA ALA A 190 15.41 15.67 4.15
C ALA A 190 14.96 15.09 2.79
N GLN A 191 15.31 15.75 1.69
CA GLN A 191 15.09 15.19 0.37
C GLN A 191 16.16 14.13 0.06
N GLY A 192 15.73 12.95 -0.38
CA GLY A 192 16.63 11.95 -0.93
C GLY A 192 16.62 11.94 -2.46
N GLY A 193 17.81 11.78 -3.04
CA GLY A 193 18.01 11.75 -4.49
C GLY A 193 17.44 12.94 -5.26
N ASP A 194 17.32 12.78 -6.57
CA ASP A 194 16.69 13.77 -7.46
C ASP A 194 15.27 13.37 -7.89
N GLY A 195 14.54 14.29 -8.52
CA GLY A 195 13.22 14.04 -9.07
C GLY A 195 12.07 14.29 -8.10
N LEU A 196 12.31 14.93 -6.97
CA LEU A 196 11.27 15.45 -6.08
C LEU A 196 11.08 16.95 -6.31
N LYS A 197 9.85 17.38 -6.52
CA LYS A 197 9.47 18.80 -6.43
C LYS A 197 8.82 19.03 -5.07
N ILE A 198 9.35 20.00 -4.33
CA ILE A 198 8.85 20.38 -3.02
C ILE A 198 8.02 21.65 -3.22
N LEU A 199 6.72 21.54 -3.02
CA LEU A 199 5.76 22.60 -3.27
C LEU A 199 5.29 23.15 -1.93
N LEU A 200 5.31 24.48 -1.81
CA LEU A 200 4.76 25.20 -0.67
C LEU A 200 3.64 26.10 -1.16
N ASN A 201 2.51 26.08 -0.47
CA ASN A 201 1.37 26.93 -0.79
C ASN A 201 1.74 28.43 -0.65
N LYS A 202 1.65 29.20 -1.74
CA LYS A 202 2.01 30.63 -1.77
C LYS A 202 1.13 31.49 -0.86
N ASP A 203 -0.15 31.14 -0.72
CA ASP A 203 -1.15 32.02 -0.10
C ASP A 203 -1.49 31.64 1.35
N LYS A 204 -0.54 31.01 2.05
CA LYS A 204 -0.71 30.63 3.47
C LYS A 204 -1.07 31.82 4.37
N THR A 205 -0.68 33.04 4.00
CA THR A 205 -0.83 34.24 4.83
C THR A 205 -2.19 34.92 4.69
N LYS A 206 -2.96 34.66 3.62
CA LYS A 206 -4.29 35.26 3.41
C LYS A 206 -5.45 34.33 3.77
N ASN A 207 -5.18 33.10 4.25
CA ASN A 207 -6.18 32.09 4.63
C ASN A 207 -7.20 31.73 3.52
N ASN A 208 -6.91 32.02 2.25
CA ASN A 208 -7.86 31.77 1.16
C ASN A 208 -7.73 30.37 0.55
N VAL A 209 -6.56 29.73 0.70
CA VAL A 209 -6.28 28.43 0.07
C VAL A 209 -5.66 27.48 1.09
N SER A 210 -6.27 26.31 1.27
CA SER A 210 -5.82 25.25 2.17
C SER A 210 -4.75 24.37 1.50
N SER A 211 -3.61 24.19 2.17
CA SER A 211 -2.52 23.32 1.70
C SER A 211 -2.99 21.87 1.52
N LYS A 212 -3.86 21.39 2.40
CA LYS A 212 -4.45 20.04 2.32
C LYS A 212 -5.43 19.90 1.16
N PHE A 213 -6.21 20.94 0.88
CA PHE A 213 -7.08 20.94 -0.29
C PHE A 213 -6.26 20.89 -1.58
N LEU A 214 -5.21 21.70 -1.68
CA LEU A 214 -4.26 21.67 -2.80
C LEU A 214 -3.61 20.29 -2.99
N PHE A 215 -3.26 19.62 -1.89
CA PHE A 215 -2.77 18.24 -1.93
C PHE A 215 -3.77 17.29 -2.58
N TYR A 216 -5.02 17.28 -2.10
CA TYR A 216 -6.05 16.42 -2.67
C TYR A 216 -6.37 16.76 -4.12
N SER A 217 -6.39 18.05 -4.48
CA SER A 217 -6.60 18.49 -5.86
C SER A 217 -5.49 17.99 -6.78
N LEU A 218 -4.22 18.07 -6.37
CA LEU A 218 -3.09 17.52 -7.15
C LEU A 218 -3.15 15.99 -7.26
N ASP A 219 -3.46 15.29 -6.17
CA ASP A 219 -3.61 13.82 -6.13
C ASP A 219 -4.77 13.32 -7.01
N ASN A 220 -5.75 14.19 -7.28
CA ASN A 220 -6.89 13.88 -8.13
C ASN A 220 -6.62 14.06 -9.64
N ILE A 221 -5.53 14.73 -10.02
CA ILE A 221 -5.22 14.96 -11.44
C ILE A 221 -4.78 13.65 -12.05
N ASN A 222 -5.43 13.25 -13.15
CA ASN A 222 -4.94 12.16 -13.95
C ASN A 222 -3.71 12.60 -14.76
N ILE A 223 -2.52 12.18 -14.33
CA ILE A 223 -1.26 12.51 -15.00
C ILE A 223 -0.84 11.30 -15.84
N PRO A 224 -0.95 11.33 -17.18
CA PRO A 224 -0.57 10.21 -18.02
C PRO A 224 0.94 9.94 -17.92
N SER A 225 1.32 8.67 -17.97
CA SER A 225 2.73 8.28 -17.94
C SER A 225 3.40 8.62 -19.26
N LEU A 226 4.44 9.46 -19.20
CA LEU A 226 5.30 9.78 -20.34
C LEU A 226 6.61 8.97 -20.32
N GLY A 227 6.60 7.81 -19.63
CA GLY A 227 7.79 7.00 -19.38
C GLY A 227 8.70 7.61 -18.32
N TYR A 228 10.02 7.58 -18.55
CA TYR A 228 11.02 8.16 -17.63
C TYR A 228 11.09 9.70 -17.69
N LYS A 229 10.19 10.37 -18.41
CA LYS A 229 10.18 11.83 -18.49
C LYS A 229 9.78 12.46 -17.15
N ARG A 230 10.17 13.72 -16.97
CA ARG A 230 9.68 14.60 -15.89
C ARG A 230 8.27 15.08 -16.23
N HIS A 231 7.38 15.12 -15.24
CA HIS A 231 5.96 15.40 -15.43
C HIS A 231 5.54 16.76 -14.85
N TRP A 232 6.40 17.43 -14.07
CA TRP A 232 6.03 18.72 -13.46
C TRP A 232 5.61 19.75 -14.51
N SER A 233 6.41 19.92 -15.57
CA SER A 233 6.11 20.88 -16.64
C SER A 233 4.84 20.58 -17.43
N SER A 234 4.36 19.33 -17.42
CA SER A 234 3.10 18.98 -18.10
C SER A 234 1.85 19.33 -17.29
N ILE A 235 1.99 19.61 -15.99
CA ILE A 235 0.85 19.91 -15.12
C ILE A 235 0.78 21.38 -14.69
N THR A 236 1.83 22.17 -14.86
CA THR A 236 1.89 23.56 -14.35
C THR A 236 0.73 24.45 -14.81
N ASN A 237 0.28 24.28 -16.05
CA ASN A 237 -0.75 25.13 -16.66
C ASN A 237 -2.17 24.53 -16.53
N ILE A 238 -2.31 23.38 -15.86
CA ILE A 238 -3.63 22.82 -15.56
C ILE A 238 -4.29 23.74 -14.54
N LYS A 239 -5.54 24.12 -14.82
CA LYS A 239 -6.36 24.91 -13.91
C LYS A 239 -7.13 23.98 -12.98
N ILE A 240 -7.06 24.26 -11.68
CA ILE A 240 -7.83 23.54 -10.66
C ILE A 240 -8.84 24.47 -9.99
N PRO A 241 -10.02 23.93 -9.57
CA PRO A 241 -11.03 24.71 -8.87
C PRO A 241 -10.56 25.04 -7.45
N ILE A 242 -10.59 26.33 -7.13
CA ILE A 242 -10.31 26.90 -5.81
C ILE A 242 -11.63 27.51 -5.30
N PRO A 243 -12.44 26.74 -4.58
CA PRO A 243 -13.68 27.24 -4.00
C PRO A 243 -13.39 28.12 -2.77
N HIS A 244 -14.40 28.79 -2.21
CA HIS A 244 -14.26 29.49 -0.93
C HIS A 244 -13.66 28.59 0.18
N ILE A 245 -12.83 29.15 1.07
CA ILE A 245 -12.06 28.39 2.08
C ILE A 245 -12.92 27.46 2.95
N SER A 246 -14.15 27.86 3.28
CA SER A 246 -15.07 27.02 4.04
C SER A 246 -15.42 25.71 3.32
N ILE A 247 -15.52 25.74 2.00
CA ILE A 247 -15.80 24.58 1.14
C ILE A 247 -14.57 23.68 1.09
N GLN A 248 -13.38 24.28 0.89
CA GLN A 248 -12.11 23.57 0.91
C GLN A 248 -11.95 22.78 2.21
N ASN A 249 -12.15 23.44 3.36
CA ASN A 249 -12.03 22.81 4.67
C ASN A 249 -13.03 21.67 4.87
N LYS A 250 -14.28 21.82 4.38
CA LYS A 250 -15.28 20.76 4.48
C LYS A 250 -14.91 19.54 3.64
N ILE A 251 -14.41 19.76 2.43
CA ILE A 251 -13.92 18.68 1.56
C ILE A 251 -12.72 17.99 2.21
N VAL A 252 -11.75 18.76 2.73
CA VAL A 252 -10.59 18.21 3.46
C VAL A 252 -11.04 17.37 4.65
N GLU A 253 -11.98 17.84 5.46
CA GLU A 253 -12.53 17.08 6.60
C GLU A 253 -13.09 15.72 6.16
N ILE A 254 -13.85 15.69 5.05
CA ILE A 254 -14.43 14.45 4.51
C ILE A 254 -13.33 13.53 3.96
N LEU A 255 -12.37 14.07 3.19
CA LEU A 255 -11.31 13.30 2.56
C LEU A 255 -10.30 12.76 3.57
N ASP A 256 -9.94 13.52 4.60
CA ASP A 256 -9.07 13.05 5.69
C ASP A 256 -9.76 11.90 6.44
N LYS A 257 -11.07 11.99 6.72
CA LYS A 257 -11.83 10.90 7.36
C LYS A 257 -11.85 9.64 6.49
N LEU A 258 -12.14 9.78 5.19
CA LEU A 258 -12.14 8.65 4.26
C LEU A 258 -10.74 8.02 4.15
N GLN A 259 -9.70 8.85 4.04
CA GLN A 259 -8.32 8.39 3.96
C GLN A 259 -7.89 7.65 5.23
N ALA A 260 -8.27 8.14 6.41
CA ALA A 260 -8.00 7.48 7.68
C ALA A 260 -8.63 6.08 7.73
N TYR A 261 -9.92 5.97 7.39
CA TYR A 261 -10.61 4.67 7.34
C TYR A 261 -9.99 3.71 6.31
N THR A 262 -9.64 4.19 5.12
CA THR A 262 -8.96 3.36 4.11
C THR A 262 -7.61 2.89 4.61
N LYS A 263 -6.81 3.76 5.25
CA LYS A 263 -5.48 3.41 5.77
C LYS A 263 -5.54 2.39 6.91
N ASP A 264 -6.51 2.53 7.81
CA ASP A 264 -6.70 1.57 8.91
C ASP A 264 -7.05 0.18 8.37
N ILE A 265 -7.92 0.11 7.35
CA ILE A 265 -8.27 -1.16 6.68
C ILE A 265 -7.07 -1.72 5.89
N GLN A 266 -6.37 -0.87 5.13
CA GLN A 266 -5.18 -1.24 4.36
C GLN A 266 -4.02 -1.73 5.24
N SER A 267 -3.95 -1.33 6.51
CA SER A 267 -2.96 -1.84 7.45
C SER A 267 -3.45 -3.06 8.21
N GLY A 268 -4.71 -3.08 8.67
CA GLY A 268 -5.28 -4.15 9.48
C GLY A 268 -5.55 -5.44 8.71
N LEU A 269 -6.17 -5.37 7.51
CA LEU A 269 -6.56 -6.58 6.78
C LEU A 269 -5.37 -7.41 6.29
N PRO A 270 -4.28 -6.82 5.75
CA PRO A 270 -3.10 -7.61 5.42
C PRO A 270 -2.45 -8.30 6.62
N LEU A 271 -2.50 -7.67 7.81
CA LEU A 271 -2.02 -8.30 9.05
C LEU A 271 -2.90 -9.48 9.46
N GLU A 272 -4.23 -9.36 9.37
CA GLU A 272 -5.15 -10.47 9.62
C GLU A 272 -4.91 -11.62 8.64
N ILE A 273 -4.75 -11.33 7.35
CA ILE A 273 -4.44 -12.34 6.32
C ILE A 273 -3.12 -13.07 6.65
N ASP A 274 -2.07 -12.34 7.02
CA ASP A 274 -0.77 -12.91 7.40
C ASP A 274 -0.88 -13.78 8.66
N GLN A 275 -1.61 -13.33 9.68
CA GLN A 275 -1.85 -14.10 10.90
C GLN A 275 -2.61 -15.40 10.64
N ARG A 276 -3.63 -15.38 9.78
CA ARG A 276 -4.39 -16.58 9.38
C ARG A 276 -3.53 -17.57 8.62
N LYS A 277 -2.67 -17.10 7.71
CA LYS A 277 -1.69 -17.95 7.01
C LYS A 277 -0.72 -18.61 7.98
N LYS A 278 -0.13 -17.84 8.91
CA LYS A 278 0.77 -18.37 9.94
C LYS A 278 0.08 -19.40 10.84
N GLN A 279 -1.17 -19.13 11.22
CA GLN A 279 -1.97 -20.06 12.02
C GLN A 279 -2.24 -21.37 11.26
N TYR A 280 -2.60 -21.28 9.98
CA TYR A 280 -2.77 -22.44 9.12
C TYR A 280 -1.47 -23.25 9.02
N GLU A 281 -0.35 -22.60 8.73
CA GLU A 281 0.97 -23.25 8.61
C GLU A 281 1.36 -23.95 9.91
N TYR A 282 1.18 -23.30 11.07
CA TYR A 282 1.44 -23.88 12.37
C TYR A 282 0.63 -25.16 12.63
N TYR A 283 -0.69 -25.13 12.41
CA TYR A 283 -1.53 -26.31 12.63
C TYR A 283 -1.27 -27.41 11.60
N ARG A 284 -1.00 -27.04 10.33
CA ARG A 284 -0.61 -27.97 9.28
C ARG A 284 0.66 -28.72 9.66
N ASP A 285 1.70 -27.99 10.05
CA ASP A 285 2.99 -28.57 10.40
C ASP A 285 2.88 -29.43 11.66
N LYS A 286 2.06 -29.02 12.64
CA LYS A 286 1.77 -29.83 13.84
C LYS A 286 1.03 -31.12 13.51
N LEU A 287 0.07 -31.12 12.58
CA LEU A 287 -0.67 -32.32 12.15
C LEU A 287 0.20 -33.28 11.33
N LEU A 288 1.28 -32.76 10.73
CA LEU A 288 2.19 -33.50 9.86
C LEU A 288 3.55 -33.77 10.52
N ASP A 289 3.69 -33.47 11.81
CA ASP A 289 4.86 -33.82 12.59
C ASP A 289 4.68 -35.22 13.20
N PHE A 290 5.48 -36.15 12.71
CA PHE A 290 5.48 -37.55 13.15
C PHE A 290 6.71 -37.91 14.00
N LYS A 291 7.52 -36.93 14.43
CA LYS A 291 8.77 -37.19 15.18
C LYS A 291 8.54 -37.93 16.51
N ASP A 292 7.40 -37.70 17.16
CA ASP A 292 7.05 -38.36 18.43
C ASP A 292 6.30 -39.69 18.24
N LEU A 293 6.00 -40.07 17.00
CA LEU A 293 5.34 -41.33 16.64
C LEU A 293 6.35 -42.44 16.29
N ALA A 294 7.61 -42.28 16.71
CA ALA A 294 8.70 -43.23 16.51
C ALA A 294 8.47 -44.53 17.30
N GLY A 295 7.56 -45.34 16.74
CA GLY A 295 7.29 -46.73 17.06
C GLY A 295 6.60 -47.36 15.86
N GLY A 296 7.29 -47.51 14.73
CA GLY A 296 6.67 -48.12 13.55
C GLY A 296 7.50 -48.15 12.26
N ILE A 297 8.45 -49.10 12.22
CA ILE A 297 9.01 -49.88 11.10
C ILE A 297 9.62 -49.13 9.87
N LYS A 298 10.89 -49.51 9.60
CA LYS A 298 11.72 -49.18 8.44
C LYS A 298 11.12 -49.59 7.09
#